data_AF-A0A0K1Q6H2-F1
#
_entry.id   AF-A0A0K1Q6H2-F1
#
_cell.length_a   1.000
_cell.length_b   1.000
_cell.length_c   1.000
_cell.angle_alpha   90.00
_cell.angle_beta   90.00
_cell.angle_gamma   90.00
#
_symmetry.space_group_name_H-M   'P 1'
#
loop_
_entity.id
_entity.type
_entity.pdbx_description
1 polymer ?
#
loop_
_entity_poly.entity_id
_entity_poly.type
_entity_poly.pdbx_seq_one_letter_code
_entity_poly.pdbx_strand_id
1 'polypeptide(L)'
;MFEAIGARAATADDVRDILVRHNDADVFGWVEEILDQIEQRAQNHGTPAPVIELVSGNVEVDELAPKSPWILVVDGDLKATGDLDFATGPYEQSLLLVTGDVSARHFRFNSGAACYIAKRLVLSGCCFGDHGDESAALFAQLVRAHAILLDHVTGINAPELDAVVCSSEGWGLPMHVNYGRSEEHPTLFVPEVLDAERRLDLERAWAHAHGGGELFLPGVHDRLRSTPPVIDGGGKPR
;
A
#
# COMPACT_ATOMS: atom_id res chain seq x y z
N MET A 1 15.45 5.48 12.37
CA MET A 1 14.27 6.20 11.80
C MET A 1 13.04 5.92 12.64
N PHE A 2 12.69 4.66 12.88
CA PHE A 2 11.57 4.31 13.77
C PHE A 2 11.81 4.60 15.26
N GLU A 3 13.08 4.79 15.67
CA GLU A 3 13.38 5.33 17.01
C GLU A 3 12.68 6.67 17.30
N ALA A 4 12.46 7.50 16.26
CA ALA A 4 11.77 8.77 16.41
C ALA A 4 10.28 8.61 16.77
N ILE A 5 9.70 7.44 16.51
CA ILE A 5 8.32 7.09 16.87
C ILE A 5 8.26 6.13 18.07
N GLY A 6 9.36 5.97 18.81
CA GLY A 6 9.41 5.15 20.02
C GLY A 6 9.41 3.64 19.76
N ALA A 7 9.88 3.21 18.58
CA ALA A 7 10.01 1.79 18.27
C ALA A 7 11.06 1.12 19.16
N ARG A 8 10.82 -0.16 19.46
CA ARG A 8 11.78 -1.07 20.09
C ARG A 8 11.97 -2.30 19.20
N ALA A 9 13.13 -2.94 19.34
CA ALA A 9 13.32 -4.28 18.80
C ALA A 9 12.29 -5.27 19.40
N ALA A 10 11.77 -6.14 18.55
CA ALA A 10 10.82 -7.19 18.88
C ALA A 10 11.17 -8.51 18.19
N THR A 11 10.44 -9.57 18.54
CA THR A 11 10.58 -10.92 17.95
C THR A 11 9.32 -11.31 17.19
N ALA A 12 9.39 -12.38 16.39
CA ALA A 12 8.20 -12.95 15.75
C ALA A 12 7.15 -13.41 16.79
N ASP A 13 7.58 -13.90 17.96
CA ASP A 13 6.67 -14.25 19.05
C ASP A 13 5.95 -13.02 19.63
N ASP A 14 6.63 -11.87 19.77
CA ASP A 14 5.98 -10.61 20.16
C ASP A 14 4.86 -10.24 19.17
N VAL A 15 5.11 -10.41 17.86
CA VAL A 15 4.12 -10.14 16.80
C VAL A 15 2.94 -11.11 16.85
N ARG A 16 3.22 -12.40 17.09
CA ARG A 16 2.17 -13.42 17.29
C ARG A 16 1.27 -13.05 18.47
N ASP A 17 1.86 -12.68 19.60
CA ASP A 17 1.12 -12.29 20.80
C ASP A 17 0.25 -11.06 20.55
N ILE A 18 0.74 -10.07 19.80
CA ILE A 18 -0.03 -8.89 19.39
C ILE A 18 -1.26 -9.30 18.57
N LEU A 19 -1.07 -10.10 17.52
CA LEU A 19 -2.18 -10.55 16.66
C LEU A 19 -3.22 -11.36 17.44
N VAL A 20 -2.78 -12.21 18.37
CA VAL A 20 -3.69 -12.94 19.29
C VAL A 20 -4.51 -11.97 20.15
N ARG A 21 -3.89 -10.92 20.70
CA ARG A 21 -4.60 -9.90 21.51
C ARG A 21 -5.65 -9.13 20.71
N HIS A 22 -5.43 -8.93 19.41
CA HIS A 22 -6.36 -8.22 18.52
C HIS A 22 -7.36 -9.13 17.79
N ASN A 23 -7.34 -10.43 18.08
CA ASN A 23 -8.21 -11.42 17.45
C ASN A 23 -7.96 -11.60 15.94
N ASP A 24 -6.69 -11.43 15.52
CA ASP A 24 -6.18 -11.60 14.15
C ASP A 24 -5.13 -12.74 14.08
N ALA A 25 -5.28 -13.76 14.94
CA ALA A 25 -4.29 -14.83 15.08
C ALA A 25 -4.10 -15.66 13.79
N ASP A 26 -5.11 -15.71 12.93
CA ASP A 26 -5.09 -16.39 11.63
C ASP A 26 -4.18 -15.71 10.61
N VAL A 27 -3.93 -14.41 10.78
CA VAL A 27 -3.01 -13.62 9.94
C VAL A 27 -1.54 -13.99 10.19
N PHE A 28 -1.22 -14.55 11.36
CA PHE A 28 0.16 -14.79 11.73
C PHE A 28 0.89 -15.77 10.79
N GLY A 29 0.19 -16.74 10.19
CA GLY A 29 0.79 -17.64 9.20
C GLY A 29 1.34 -16.88 7.99
N TRP A 30 0.57 -15.90 7.48
CA TRP A 30 1.02 -15.02 6.41
C TRP A 30 2.18 -14.12 6.85
N VAL A 31 2.13 -13.58 8.07
CA VAL A 31 3.24 -12.77 8.62
C VAL A 31 4.53 -13.59 8.72
N GLU A 32 4.45 -14.83 9.20
CA GLU A 32 5.59 -15.74 9.31
C GLU A 32 6.21 -16.02 7.94
N GLU A 33 5.39 -16.28 6.91
CA GLU A 33 5.86 -16.44 5.53
C GLU A 33 6.60 -15.20 5.01
N ILE A 34 6.10 -13.99 5.29
CA ILE A 34 6.78 -12.75 4.88
C ILE A 34 8.10 -12.57 5.64
N LEU A 35 8.13 -12.84 6.94
CA LEU A 35 9.36 -12.75 7.74
C LEU A 35 10.43 -13.75 7.23
N ASP A 36 10.03 -14.98 6.90
CA ASP A 36 10.91 -15.99 6.32
C ASP A 36 11.47 -15.54 4.96
N GLN A 37 10.65 -14.93 4.11
CA GLN A 37 11.09 -14.37 2.82
C GLN A 37 12.10 -13.23 3.01
N ILE A 38 11.86 -12.34 3.98
CA ILE A 38 12.79 -11.25 4.32
C ILE A 38 14.13 -11.83 4.76
N GLU A 39 14.13 -12.82 5.65
CA GLU A 39 15.35 -13.47 6.13
C GLU A 39 16.10 -14.17 4.99
N GLN A 40 15.38 -14.94 4.16
CA GLN A 40 15.97 -15.66 3.03
C GLN A 40 16.62 -14.70 2.02
N ARG A 41 15.96 -13.58 1.69
CA ARG A 41 16.54 -12.55 0.80
C ARG A 41 17.80 -11.94 1.43
N ALA A 42 17.76 -11.60 2.71
CA ALA A 42 18.93 -11.06 3.42
C ALA A 42 20.13 -12.02 3.38
N GLN A 43 19.88 -13.32 3.60
CA GLN A 43 20.90 -14.37 3.47
C GLN A 43 21.46 -14.48 2.05
N ASN A 44 20.59 -14.51 1.03
CA ASN A 44 20.99 -14.61 -0.38
C ASN A 44 21.87 -13.42 -0.83
N HIS A 45 21.66 -12.24 -0.26
CA HIS A 45 22.41 -11.02 -0.56
C HIS A 45 23.59 -10.76 0.37
N GLY A 46 23.82 -11.62 1.38
CA GLY A 46 24.92 -11.46 2.34
C GLY A 46 24.77 -10.21 3.23
N THR A 47 23.53 -9.81 3.49
CA THR A 47 23.16 -8.65 4.31
C THR A 47 22.44 -9.08 5.58
N PRO A 48 22.52 -8.32 6.69
CA PRO A 48 21.73 -8.64 7.87
C PRO A 48 20.23 -8.44 7.58
N ALA A 49 19.39 -9.34 8.10
CA ALA A 49 17.95 -9.14 8.07
C ALA A 49 17.57 -7.89 8.90
N PRO A 50 16.57 -7.10 8.48
CA PRO A 50 16.08 -5.99 9.28
C PRO A 50 15.52 -6.48 10.61
N VAL A 51 15.64 -5.65 11.64
CA VAL A 51 15.04 -5.90 12.96
C VAL A 51 13.54 -5.60 12.88
N ILE A 52 12.73 -6.38 13.62
CA ILE A 52 11.31 -6.07 13.82
C ILE A 52 11.21 -4.86 14.75
N GLU A 53 10.74 -3.74 14.23
CA GLU A 53 10.59 -2.50 14.97
C GLU A 53 9.13 -2.37 15.41
N LEU A 54 8.90 -2.50 16.72
CA LEU A 54 7.58 -2.50 17.32
C LEU A 54 7.33 -1.19 18.08
N VAL A 55 6.23 -0.53 17.75
CA VAL A 55 5.68 0.61 18.49
C VAL A 55 4.42 0.17 19.23
N SER A 56 4.35 0.45 20.54
CA SER A 56 3.17 0.16 21.36
C SER A 56 2.30 1.39 21.52
N GLY A 57 1.02 1.27 21.20
CA GLY A 57 0.05 2.37 21.25
C GLY A 57 -0.03 3.16 19.95
N ASN A 58 -0.83 4.24 20.01
CA ASN A 58 -1.09 5.08 18.84
C ASN A 58 0.12 5.96 18.49
N VAL A 59 0.36 6.09 17.19
CA VAL A 59 1.46 6.85 16.61
C VAL A 59 0.92 8.00 15.77
N GLU A 60 1.46 9.20 15.97
CA GLU A 60 1.22 10.35 15.12
C GLU A 60 2.55 10.89 14.59
N VAL A 61 2.64 11.06 13.28
CA VAL A 61 3.84 11.56 12.57
C VAL A 61 3.46 12.61 11.54
N ASP A 62 4.44 13.37 11.07
CA ASP A 62 4.26 14.22 9.90
C ASP A 62 4.20 13.38 8.63
N GLU A 63 5.24 12.58 8.41
CA GLU A 63 5.35 11.64 7.28
C GLU A 63 6.17 10.43 7.71
N LEU A 64 6.10 9.35 6.93
CA LEU A 64 6.94 8.17 7.16
C LEU A 64 7.39 7.57 5.83
N ALA A 65 8.70 7.51 5.62
CA ALA A 65 9.32 6.98 4.41
C ALA A 65 10.59 6.16 4.77
N PRO A 66 10.43 4.95 5.32
CA PRO A 66 11.56 4.13 5.75
C PRO A 66 12.44 3.67 4.60
N LYS A 67 13.74 3.57 4.88
CA LYS A 67 14.68 2.94 3.94
C LYS A 67 14.51 1.43 4.02
N SER A 68 14.26 0.80 2.89
CA SER A 68 14.14 -0.65 2.77
C SER A 68 15.50 -1.37 2.89
N PRO A 69 15.49 -2.65 3.30
CA PRO A 69 14.33 -3.39 3.83
C PRO A 69 13.99 -2.97 5.27
N TRP A 70 12.71 -3.06 5.64
CA TRP A 70 12.23 -2.69 6.98
C TRP A 70 11.10 -3.63 7.45
N ILE A 71 10.94 -3.76 8.76
CA ILE A 71 9.79 -4.42 9.39
C ILE A 71 9.26 -3.48 10.47
N LEU A 72 8.04 -2.96 10.28
CA LEU A 72 7.38 -2.06 11.21
C LEU A 72 6.07 -2.67 11.70
N VAL A 73 5.94 -2.76 13.02
CA VAL A 73 4.72 -3.21 13.71
C VAL A 73 4.21 -2.08 14.59
N VAL A 74 2.97 -1.66 14.38
CA VAL A 74 2.28 -0.66 15.21
C VAL A 74 1.13 -1.36 15.92
N ASP A 75 1.26 -1.55 17.23
CA ASP A 75 0.21 -2.06 18.10
C ASP A 75 -0.71 -0.92 18.54
N GLY A 76 -1.48 -0.39 17.59
CA GLY A 76 -2.33 0.79 17.74
C GLY A 76 -2.66 1.44 16.40
N ASP A 77 -3.18 2.66 16.45
CA ASP A 77 -3.46 3.47 15.25
C ASP A 77 -2.18 4.14 14.72
N LEU A 78 -2.06 4.30 13.40
CA LEU A 78 -1.00 5.08 12.75
C LEU A 78 -1.60 6.26 11.99
N LYS A 79 -1.26 7.47 12.43
CA LYS A 79 -1.72 8.72 11.82
C LYS A 79 -0.53 9.51 11.26
N ALA A 80 -0.62 9.89 9.99
CA ALA A 80 0.26 10.86 9.37
C ALA A 80 -0.53 12.11 8.98
N THR A 81 0.05 13.30 9.17
CA THR A 81 -0.53 14.54 8.62
C THR A 81 -0.21 14.73 7.14
N GLY A 82 0.91 14.16 6.70
CA GLY A 82 1.38 14.06 5.32
C GLY A 82 1.29 12.62 4.79
N ASP A 83 2.34 12.18 4.11
CA ASP A 83 2.32 10.94 3.33
C ASP A 83 2.98 9.76 4.05
N LEU A 84 2.50 8.56 3.75
CA LEU A 84 3.10 7.29 4.14
C LEU A 84 3.67 6.61 2.88
N ASP A 85 4.99 6.54 2.78
CA ASP A 85 5.70 5.93 1.65
C ASP A 85 6.43 4.67 2.10
N PHE A 86 5.78 3.53 1.90
CA PHE A 86 6.31 2.21 2.21
C PHE A 86 6.92 1.56 0.96
N ALA A 87 7.54 2.36 0.10
CA ALA A 87 8.29 1.81 -1.01
C ALA A 87 9.49 0.96 -0.55
N THR A 88 9.82 -0.05 -1.34
CA THR A 88 10.98 -0.92 -1.22
C THR A 88 11.83 -0.85 -2.48
N GLY A 89 13.12 -1.17 -2.33
CA GLY A 89 14.02 -1.33 -3.46
C GLY A 89 13.68 -2.56 -4.30
N PRO A 90 14.20 -2.66 -5.53
CA PRO A 90 14.00 -3.84 -6.37
C PRO A 90 14.44 -5.12 -5.66
N TYR A 91 13.56 -6.13 -5.64
CA TYR A 91 13.78 -7.42 -4.98
C TYR A 91 13.99 -7.34 -3.47
N GLU A 92 13.70 -6.22 -2.81
CA GLU A 92 13.66 -6.15 -1.35
C GLU A 92 12.26 -6.47 -0.83
N GLN A 93 12.20 -7.11 0.34
CA GLN A 93 10.94 -7.45 1.00
C GLN A 93 10.83 -6.62 2.27
N SER A 94 9.64 -6.12 2.59
CA SER A 94 9.37 -5.39 3.83
C SER A 94 7.97 -5.67 4.34
N LEU A 95 7.75 -5.43 5.63
CA LEU A 95 6.49 -5.71 6.30
C LEU A 95 6.02 -4.50 7.11
N LEU A 96 4.81 -4.03 6.81
CA LEU A 96 4.04 -3.14 7.67
C LEU A 96 2.88 -3.91 8.30
N LEU A 97 2.76 -3.86 9.63
CA LEU A 97 1.62 -4.39 10.36
C LEU A 97 1.08 -3.32 11.29
N VAL A 98 -0.19 -2.94 11.13
CA VAL A 98 -0.90 -2.00 12.00
C VAL A 98 -2.17 -2.66 12.53
N THR A 99 -2.32 -2.75 13.85
CA THR A 99 -3.51 -3.38 14.48
C THR A 99 -4.71 -2.42 14.61
N GLY A 100 -4.47 -1.12 14.46
CA GLY A 100 -5.47 -0.07 14.49
C GLY A 100 -5.89 0.45 13.11
N ASP A 101 -6.44 1.66 13.12
CA ASP A 101 -6.72 2.43 11.91
C ASP A 101 -5.46 3.13 11.39
N VAL A 102 -5.38 3.31 10.08
CA VAL A 102 -4.37 4.14 9.42
C VAL A 102 -5.02 5.35 8.77
N SER A 103 -4.46 6.53 9.01
CA SER A 103 -4.87 7.75 8.29
C SER A 103 -3.68 8.56 7.82
N ALA A 104 -3.77 9.07 6.60
CA ALA A 104 -2.71 9.85 5.96
C ALA A 104 -3.28 10.71 4.82
N ARG A 105 -2.44 11.55 4.20
CA ARG A 105 -2.79 12.21 2.95
C ARG A 105 -2.69 11.23 1.78
N HIS A 106 -1.52 10.64 1.58
CA HIS A 106 -1.29 9.58 0.59
C HIS A 106 -0.67 8.35 1.23
N PHE A 107 -0.87 7.19 0.60
CA PHE A 107 -0.25 5.93 0.97
C PHE A 107 0.37 5.29 -0.27
N ARG A 108 1.65 4.95 -0.21
CA ARG A 108 2.34 4.21 -1.27
C ARG A 108 2.90 2.91 -0.71
N PHE A 109 2.71 1.84 -1.45
CA PHE A 109 3.39 0.56 -1.26
C PHE A 109 3.87 0.10 -2.64
N ASN A 110 5.07 -0.43 -2.75
CA ASN A 110 5.60 -0.87 -4.04
C ASN A 110 6.54 -2.07 -3.86
N SER A 111 6.88 -2.73 -4.97
CA SER A 111 7.86 -3.83 -4.99
C SER A 111 7.55 -4.95 -4.00
N GLY A 112 8.33 -5.19 -2.96
CA GLY A 112 8.05 -6.26 -1.98
C GLY A 112 7.45 -5.75 -0.67
N ALA A 113 6.70 -4.65 -0.70
CA ALA A 113 6.04 -4.11 0.49
C ALA A 113 4.73 -4.88 0.80
N ALA A 114 4.79 -5.74 1.83
CA ALA A 114 3.63 -6.42 2.38
C ALA A 114 3.01 -5.57 3.51
N CYS A 115 1.79 -5.09 3.32
CA CYS A 115 1.12 -4.18 4.25
C CYS A 115 -0.16 -4.80 4.78
N TYR A 116 -0.27 -4.94 6.10
CA TYR A 116 -1.47 -5.38 6.78
C TYR A 116 -1.96 -4.30 7.75
N ILE A 117 -3.19 -3.86 7.53
CA ILE A 117 -3.90 -2.90 8.37
C ILE A 117 -5.16 -3.60 8.87
N ALA A 118 -5.21 -3.96 10.14
CA ALA A 118 -6.30 -4.78 10.70
C ALA A 118 -7.68 -4.13 10.54
N LYS A 119 -7.72 -2.79 10.53
CA LYS A 119 -8.97 -2.01 10.44
C LYS A 119 -9.05 -1.25 9.11
N ARG A 120 -9.02 0.08 9.17
CA ARG A 120 -9.35 0.94 8.03
C ARG A 120 -8.12 1.72 7.59
N LEU A 121 -7.96 1.86 6.28
CA LEU A 121 -7.07 2.83 5.66
C LEU A 121 -7.92 4.01 5.16
N VAL A 122 -7.73 5.19 5.75
CA VAL A 122 -8.47 6.41 5.38
C VAL A 122 -7.52 7.48 4.89
N LEU A 123 -7.61 7.80 3.60
CA LEU A 123 -6.75 8.76 2.93
C LEU A 123 -7.55 9.99 2.51
N SER A 124 -6.99 11.18 2.73
CA SER A 124 -7.56 12.40 2.15
C SER A 124 -7.21 12.56 0.65
N GLY A 125 -6.20 11.83 0.17
CA GLY A 125 -5.78 11.76 -1.22
C GLY A 125 -5.76 10.32 -1.73
N CYS A 126 -4.70 9.93 -2.44
CA CYS A 126 -4.64 8.66 -3.18
C CYS A 126 -3.81 7.56 -2.51
N CYS A 127 -4.11 6.31 -2.90
CA CYS A 127 -3.33 5.10 -2.62
C CYS A 127 -2.62 4.64 -3.90
N PHE A 128 -1.34 4.28 -3.81
CA PHE A 128 -0.51 3.92 -4.95
C PHE A 128 0.17 2.56 -4.74
N GLY A 129 0.02 1.68 -5.72
CA GLY A 129 0.68 0.37 -5.81
C GLY A 129 1.43 0.26 -7.12
N ASP A 130 2.74 0.05 -7.10
CA ASP A 130 3.56 -0.02 -8.32
C ASP A 130 4.71 -1.04 -8.22
N HIS A 131 5.25 -1.46 -9.35
CA HIS A 131 6.40 -2.36 -9.47
C HIS A 131 6.33 -3.62 -8.61
N GLY A 132 5.14 -4.17 -8.38
CA GLY A 132 4.93 -5.30 -7.47
C GLY A 132 5.78 -6.52 -7.82
N ASP A 133 6.46 -7.09 -6.82
CA ASP A 133 6.94 -8.46 -6.88
C ASP A 133 5.91 -9.42 -6.23
N GLU A 134 6.23 -10.70 -6.09
CA GLU A 134 5.28 -11.76 -5.66
C GLU A 134 4.56 -11.48 -4.32
N SER A 135 4.95 -10.47 -3.55
CA SER A 135 4.44 -10.17 -2.20
C SER A 135 3.87 -8.76 -2.00
N ALA A 136 3.86 -7.91 -3.04
CA ALA A 136 3.33 -6.54 -2.95
C ALA A 136 1.82 -6.55 -2.74
N ALA A 137 1.40 -6.41 -1.49
CA ALA A 137 0.00 -6.54 -1.13
C ALA A 137 -0.37 -5.58 -0.01
N LEU A 138 -1.58 -5.04 -0.09
CA LEU A 138 -2.20 -4.26 0.98
C LEU A 138 -3.50 -4.94 1.42
N PHE A 139 -3.58 -5.28 2.70
CA PHE A 139 -4.76 -5.83 3.34
C PHE A 139 -5.39 -4.80 4.28
N ALA A 140 -6.69 -4.57 4.15
CA ALA A 140 -7.47 -3.75 5.08
C ALA A 140 -8.95 -4.17 5.07
N GLN A 141 -9.72 -3.92 6.13
CA GLN A 141 -11.16 -4.16 6.11
C GLN A 141 -11.91 -3.13 5.25
N LEU A 142 -11.40 -1.91 5.22
CA LEU A 142 -11.91 -0.82 4.41
C LEU A 142 -10.75 0.05 3.91
N VAL A 143 -10.81 0.42 2.64
CA VAL A 143 -9.95 1.47 2.07
C VAL A 143 -10.84 2.60 1.55
N ARG A 144 -10.68 3.79 2.13
CA ARG A 144 -11.26 5.05 1.66
C ARG A 144 -10.16 5.95 1.14
N ALA A 145 -10.28 6.37 -0.11
CA ALA A 145 -9.31 7.27 -0.75
C ALA A 145 -10.00 8.09 -1.85
N HIS A 146 -9.35 9.16 -2.28
CA HIS A 146 -9.76 9.88 -3.49
C HIS A 146 -9.66 8.97 -4.71
N ALA A 147 -8.51 8.33 -4.89
CA ALA A 147 -8.31 7.26 -5.86
C ALA A 147 -7.34 6.19 -5.37
N ILE A 148 -7.45 5.01 -5.96
CA ILE A 148 -6.54 3.87 -5.84
C ILE A 148 -5.95 3.66 -7.22
N LEU A 149 -4.62 3.70 -7.35
CA LEU A 149 -3.90 3.49 -8.61
C LEU A 149 -2.93 2.34 -8.44
N LEU A 150 -3.20 1.22 -9.10
CA LEU A 150 -2.44 -0.01 -9.06
C LEU A 150 -1.96 -0.37 -10.47
N ASP A 151 -0.76 -0.92 -10.55
CA ASP A 151 -0.22 -1.48 -11.80
C ASP A 151 -0.83 -2.87 -12.12
N HIS A 152 -0.06 -3.75 -12.78
CA HIS A 152 -0.49 -5.10 -13.15
C HIS A 152 -0.07 -6.18 -12.15
N VAL A 153 0.75 -5.84 -11.15
CA VAL A 153 1.39 -6.78 -10.23
C VAL A 153 1.17 -6.41 -8.76
N THR A 154 0.53 -5.29 -8.46
CA THR A 154 0.15 -4.88 -7.11
C THR A 154 -1.32 -5.11 -6.82
N GLY A 155 -1.61 -5.65 -5.64
CA GLY A 155 -2.96 -5.99 -5.21
C GLY A 155 -3.38 -5.27 -3.93
N ILE A 156 -4.68 -4.98 -3.84
CA ILE A 156 -5.34 -4.62 -2.58
C ILE A 156 -6.39 -5.69 -2.28
N ASN A 157 -6.40 -6.21 -1.05
CA ASN A 157 -7.46 -7.05 -0.54
C ASN A 157 -8.22 -6.26 0.54
N ALA A 158 -9.37 -5.72 0.14
CA ALA A 158 -10.29 -5.06 1.05
C ALA A 158 -11.75 -5.34 0.67
N PRO A 159 -12.57 -5.85 1.61
CA PRO A 159 -13.99 -6.07 1.38
C PRO A 159 -14.76 -4.80 1.01
N GLU A 160 -14.35 -3.65 1.55
CA GLU A 160 -14.98 -2.36 1.32
C GLU A 160 -14.01 -1.36 0.68
N LEU A 161 -14.35 -0.88 -0.52
CA LEU A 161 -13.59 0.12 -1.27
C LEU A 161 -14.43 1.37 -1.53
N ASP A 162 -13.99 2.50 -0.99
CA ASP A 162 -14.58 3.82 -1.19
C ASP A 162 -13.58 4.74 -1.89
N ALA A 163 -13.33 4.46 -3.18
CA ALA A 163 -12.42 5.23 -4.04
C ALA A 163 -12.71 5.06 -5.54
N VAL A 164 -12.25 5.99 -6.38
CA VAL A 164 -12.07 5.74 -7.83
C VAL A 164 -10.90 4.77 -8.00
N VAL A 165 -11.12 3.65 -8.68
CA VAL A 165 -10.13 2.57 -8.80
C VAL A 165 -9.59 2.51 -10.22
N CYS A 166 -8.28 2.69 -10.36
CA CYS A 166 -7.49 2.38 -11.54
C CYS A 166 -6.63 1.15 -11.21
N SER A 167 -6.86 0.05 -11.91
CA SER A 167 -6.15 -1.22 -11.69
C SER A 167 -6.10 -2.00 -13.00
N SER A 168 -5.22 -3.00 -13.07
CA SER A 168 -5.26 -4.01 -14.13
C SER A 168 -6.33 -5.08 -13.86
N GLU A 169 -6.73 -5.79 -14.92
CA GLU A 169 -7.59 -6.97 -14.86
C GLU A 169 -6.95 -8.11 -14.03
N GLY A 170 -7.78 -9.05 -13.56
CA GLY A 170 -7.32 -10.24 -12.82
C GLY A 170 -7.32 -10.15 -11.29
N TRP A 171 -7.40 -8.95 -10.71
CA TRP A 171 -7.44 -8.76 -9.24
C TRP A 171 -8.84 -8.86 -8.62
N GLY A 172 -9.90 -8.94 -9.45
CA GLY A 172 -11.28 -8.98 -8.97
C GLY A 172 -11.76 -7.66 -8.34
N LEU A 173 -11.00 -6.57 -8.52
CA LEU A 173 -11.34 -5.25 -7.99
C LEU A 173 -12.47 -4.58 -8.80
N PRO A 174 -13.31 -3.76 -8.16
CA PRO A 174 -14.28 -2.90 -8.84
C PRO A 174 -13.56 -1.73 -9.52
N MET A 175 -13.20 -1.89 -10.80
CA MET A 175 -12.40 -0.93 -11.55
C MET A 175 -13.25 0.14 -12.23
N HIS A 176 -12.81 1.39 -12.15
CA HIS A 176 -13.37 2.51 -12.92
C HIS A 176 -12.51 2.81 -14.15
N VAL A 177 -11.20 2.56 -14.05
CA VAL A 177 -10.23 2.72 -15.12
C VAL A 177 -9.41 1.44 -15.22
N ASN A 178 -9.28 0.89 -16.43
CA ASN A 178 -8.41 -0.26 -16.68
C ASN A 178 -7.00 0.23 -16.99
N TYR A 179 -6.05 -0.03 -16.09
CA TYR A 179 -4.65 0.36 -16.22
C TYR A 179 -3.99 -0.18 -17.51
N GLY A 180 -4.43 -1.36 -17.97
CA GLY A 180 -3.94 -1.96 -19.22
C GLY A 180 -4.42 -1.27 -20.50
N ARG A 181 -5.47 -0.43 -20.43
CA ARG A 181 -6.05 0.29 -21.59
C ARG A 181 -5.49 1.69 -21.72
N SER A 182 -4.19 1.72 -22.04
CA SER A 182 -3.42 2.95 -22.01
C SER A 182 -3.86 4.04 -22.99
N GLU A 183 -4.62 3.70 -24.02
CA GLU A 183 -5.19 4.63 -25.00
C GLU A 183 -6.18 5.64 -24.38
N GLU A 184 -6.81 5.30 -23.25
CA GLU A 184 -7.78 6.18 -22.57
C GLU A 184 -7.09 7.14 -21.60
N HIS A 185 -5.90 6.79 -21.08
CA HIS A 185 -5.18 7.54 -20.05
C HIS A 185 -5.05 9.05 -20.35
N PRO A 186 -4.74 9.50 -21.57
CA PRO A 186 -4.57 10.93 -21.83
C PRO A 186 -5.87 11.75 -21.80
N THR A 187 -7.02 11.08 -21.74
CA THR A 187 -8.33 11.71 -21.58
C THR A 187 -8.84 11.69 -20.14
N LEU A 188 -8.08 11.04 -19.25
CA LEU A 188 -8.44 10.84 -17.85
C LEU A 188 -7.48 11.58 -16.92
N PHE A 189 -6.18 11.51 -17.19
CA PHE A 189 -5.13 12.02 -16.32
C PHE A 189 -4.45 13.26 -16.88
N VAL A 190 -3.88 14.07 -15.99
CA VAL A 190 -3.07 15.23 -16.37
C VAL A 190 -1.77 14.78 -17.07
N PRO A 191 -1.22 15.56 -18.02
CA PRO A 191 -0.02 15.16 -18.75
C PRO A 191 1.21 14.87 -17.88
N GLU A 192 1.31 15.50 -16.72
CA GLU A 192 2.42 15.39 -15.76
C GLU A 192 2.60 13.98 -15.20
N VAL A 193 1.52 13.20 -15.13
CA VAL A 193 1.52 11.83 -14.61
C VAL A 193 1.58 10.77 -15.71
N LEU A 194 1.79 11.20 -16.96
CA LEU A 194 1.94 10.31 -18.10
C LEU A 194 3.42 10.15 -18.48
N ASP A 195 3.77 8.97 -18.97
CA ASP A 195 5.07 8.69 -19.58
C ASP A 195 5.18 9.26 -21.01
N ALA A 196 6.30 9.00 -21.67
CA ALA A 196 6.54 9.44 -23.05
C ALA A 196 5.59 8.79 -24.08
N GLU A 197 5.05 7.61 -23.77
CA GLU A 197 4.07 6.89 -24.58
C GLU A 197 2.61 7.27 -24.23
N ARG A 198 2.45 8.27 -23.35
CA ARG A 198 1.19 8.78 -22.83
C ARG A 198 0.41 7.77 -21.98
N ARG A 199 1.09 6.80 -21.38
CA ARG A 199 0.51 5.88 -20.39
C ARG A 199 0.66 6.47 -18.99
N LEU A 200 -0.25 6.13 -18.08
CA LEU A 200 -0.13 6.47 -16.67
C LEU A 200 1.15 5.85 -16.11
N ASP A 201 1.98 6.69 -15.50
CA ASP A 201 3.21 6.32 -14.82
C ASP A 201 3.01 6.56 -13.33
N LEU A 202 3.00 5.49 -12.53
CA LEU A 202 2.63 5.55 -11.12
C LEU A 202 3.69 6.22 -10.25
N GLU A 203 4.97 6.18 -10.64
CA GLU A 203 6.03 6.93 -9.97
C GLU A 203 5.84 8.44 -10.20
N ARG A 204 5.53 8.86 -11.43
CA ARG A 204 5.17 10.25 -11.74
C ARG A 204 3.88 10.67 -11.05
N ALA A 205 2.87 9.80 -11.00
CA ALA A 205 1.61 10.07 -10.31
C ALA A 205 1.84 10.30 -8.82
N TRP A 206 2.62 9.44 -8.16
CA TRP A 206 3.04 9.63 -6.78
C TRP A 206 3.76 10.97 -6.59
N ALA A 207 4.79 11.25 -7.38
CA ALA A 207 5.56 12.49 -7.25
C ALA A 207 4.70 13.74 -7.44
N HIS A 208 3.75 13.71 -8.39
CA HIS A 208 2.82 14.80 -8.64
C HIS A 208 1.85 15.01 -7.46
N ALA A 209 1.25 13.94 -6.95
CA ALA A 209 0.34 14.00 -5.79
C ALA A 209 1.06 14.43 -4.51
N HIS A 210 2.25 13.89 -4.24
CA HIS A 210 3.11 14.29 -3.12
C HIS A 210 3.41 15.80 -3.13
N GLY A 211 3.62 16.36 -4.34
CA GLY A 211 3.77 17.80 -4.58
C GLY A 211 2.47 18.63 -4.47
N GLY A 212 1.33 18.00 -4.18
CA GLY A 212 0.02 18.65 -4.05
C GLY A 212 -0.74 18.81 -5.38
N GLY A 213 -0.33 18.11 -6.44
CA GLY A 213 -0.97 18.13 -7.74
C GLY A 213 -2.18 17.20 -7.85
N GLU A 214 -3.12 17.56 -8.73
CA GLU A 214 -4.29 16.74 -9.06
C GLU A 214 -3.93 15.71 -10.14
N LEU A 215 -4.30 14.44 -9.93
CA LEU A 215 -3.99 13.38 -10.90
C LEU A 215 -4.88 13.40 -12.14
N PHE A 216 -6.14 13.77 -11.97
CA PHE A 216 -7.16 13.71 -13.00
C PHE A 216 -7.33 15.03 -13.72
N LEU A 217 -7.71 14.98 -14.99
CA LEU A 217 -8.20 16.16 -15.68
C LEU A 217 -9.46 16.71 -15.00
N PRO A 218 -9.74 18.02 -15.10
CA PRO A 218 -10.90 18.63 -14.45
C PRO A 218 -12.21 17.90 -14.73
N GLY A 219 -12.95 17.57 -13.67
CA GLY A 219 -14.26 16.88 -13.72
C GLY A 219 -14.20 15.39 -14.03
N VAL A 220 -13.02 14.81 -14.33
CA VAL A 220 -12.91 13.36 -14.59
C VAL A 220 -13.16 12.55 -13.31
N HIS A 221 -12.62 12.97 -12.16
CA HIS A 221 -12.82 12.25 -10.91
C HIS A 221 -14.30 12.16 -10.54
N ASP A 222 -15.03 13.28 -10.53
CA ASP A 222 -16.47 13.32 -10.23
C ASP A 222 -17.27 12.42 -11.19
N ARG A 223 -16.95 12.48 -12.49
CA ARG A 223 -17.57 11.63 -13.51
C ARG A 223 -17.33 10.15 -13.20
N LEU A 224 -16.09 9.76 -12.93
CA LEU A 224 -15.75 8.39 -12.57
C LEU A 224 -16.49 7.99 -11.29
N ARG A 225 -16.56 8.86 -10.28
CA ARG A 225 -17.21 8.55 -9.01
C ARG A 225 -18.72 8.37 -9.11
N SER A 226 -19.34 9.01 -10.10
CA SER A 226 -20.76 8.81 -10.44
C SER A 226 -21.02 7.59 -11.33
N THR A 227 -19.97 6.94 -11.84
CA THR A 227 -20.09 5.79 -12.73
C THR A 227 -19.89 4.49 -11.95
N PRO A 228 -20.80 3.51 -12.07
CA PRO A 228 -20.59 2.20 -11.44
C PRO A 228 -19.29 1.55 -11.93
N PRO A 229 -18.43 1.03 -11.03
CA PRO A 229 -17.25 0.30 -11.43
C PRO A 229 -17.60 -1.01 -12.13
N VAL A 230 -16.73 -1.46 -13.02
CA VAL A 230 -16.79 -2.77 -13.66
C VAL A 230 -16.01 -3.77 -12.79
N ILE A 231 -16.65 -4.86 -12.40
CA ILE A 231 -15.99 -5.99 -11.76
C ILE A 231 -15.61 -6.97 -12.87
N ASP A 232 -14.31 -7.21 -13.03
CA ASP A 232 -13.85 -8.26 -13.93
C ASP A 232 -14.26 -9.63 -13.36
N GLY A 233 -15.06 -10.39 -14.11
CA GLY A 233 -15.64 -11.66 -13.70
C GLY A 233 -14.67 -12.85 -13.69
N GLY A 234 -13.36 -12.62 -13.80
CA GLY A 234 -12.35 -13.65 -14.07
C GLY A 234 -11.32 -13.95 -12.97
N GLY A 235 -11.19 -13.13 -11.94
CA GLY A 235 -10.12 -13.29 -10.94
C GLY A 235 -10.53 -14.11 -9.72
N LYS A 236 -9.90 -15.27 -9.48
CA LYS A 236 -9.81 -15.79 -8.11
C LYS A 236 -8.80 -14.91 -7.36
N PRO A 237 -9.11 -14.40 -6.15
CA PRO A 237 -8.07 -13.84 -5.30
C PRO A 237 -7.00 -14.93 -5.07
N ARG A 238 -5.73 -14.58 -5.27
CA ARG A 238 -4.60 -15.41 -4.85
C ARG A 238 -4.40 -15.25 -3.36
#